data_AF-A0A8T5KBD8-F1
#
_entry.id   AF-A0A8T5KBD8-F1
#
_cell.length_a   1.000
_cell.length_b   1.000
_cell.length_c   1.000
_cell.angle_alpha   90.00
_cell.angle_beta   90.00
_cell.angle_gamma   90.00
#
_symmetry.space_group_name_H-M   'P 1'
#
loop_
_entity.id
_entity.type
_entity.pdbx_description
1 polymer ?
#
loop_
_entity_poly.entity_id
_entity_poly.type
_entity_poly.pdbx_seq_one_letter_code
_entity_poly.pdbx_strand_id
1 'polypeptide(L)' 'DYTFAVQRWEGAEEALYLFDNRSDPYQLRNIAASRSDIVNELQGKLAKWLTQTDDPWIAEGAGQSG' A
#
# COMPACT_ATOMS: atom_id res chain seq x y z
N ASP A 1 10.85 -10.76 2.41
CA ASP A 1 10.01 -10.31 1.28
C ASP A 1 8.61 -10.07 1.75
N TYR A 2 8.05 -8.95 1.30
CA TYR A 2 6.69 -8.54 1.62
C TYR A 2 5.92 -8.31 0.33
N THR A 3 4.63 -8.57 0.37
CA THR A 3 3.69 -8.09 -0.64
C THR A 3 2.88 -6.97 -0.03
N PHE A 4 2.88 -5.83 -0.70
CA PHE A 4 2.11 -4.65 -0.33
C PHE A 4 1.12 -4.35 -1.46
N ALA A 5 -0.13 -4.11 -1.08
CA ALA A 5 -1.18 -3.75 -2.02
C ALA A 5 -2.05 -2.64 -1.42
N VAL A 6 -2.46 -1.72 -2.29
CA VAL A 6 -3.42 -0.66 -1.99
C VAL A 6 -4.64 -0.92 -2.84
N GLN A 7 -5.80 -1.07 -2.21
CA GLN A 7 -7.07 -1.18 -2.91
C GLN A 7 -7.79 0.16 -2.82
N ARG A 8 -8.15 0.71 -3.98
CA ARG A 8 -8.88 1.97 -4.11
C ARG A 8 -10.09 1.76 -5.01
N TRP A 9 -11.20 2.40 -4.63
CA TRP A 9 -12.42 2.49 -5.42
C TRP A 9 -12.97 3.89 -5.27
N GLU A 10 -13.53 4.46 -6.33
CA GLU A 10 -14.20 5.76 -6.25
C GLU A 10 -15.31 5.74 -5.19
N GLY A 11 -15.26 6.68 -4.25
CA GLY A 11 -16.25 6.80 -3.18
C GLY A 11 -16.11 5.77 -2.05
N ALA A 12 -15.05 4.95 -2.01
CA ALA A 12 -14.75 4.05 -0.91
C ALA A 12 -13.47 4.46 -0.18
N GLU A 13 -13.35 4.04 1.09
CA GLU A 13 -12.10 4.20 1.83
C GLU A 13 -10.99 3.33 1.22
N GLU A 14 -9.77 3.87 1.22
CA GLU A 14 -8.58 3.13 0.82
C GLU A 14 -8.30 1.99 1.81
N ALA A 15 -8.06 0.78 1.27
CA ALA A 15 -7.66 -0.37 2.07
C ALA A 15 -6.18 -0.72 1.81
N LEU A 16 -5.44 -0.88 2.91
CA LEU A 16 -4.01 -1.24 2.89
C LEU A 16 -3.81 -2.70 3.28
N TYR A 17 -3.02 -3.40 2.48
CA TYR A 17 -2.65 -4.79 2.71
C TYR A 17 -1.14 -4.95 2.73
N LEU A 18 -0.65 -5.64 3.75
CA LEU A 18 0.75 -6.05 3.85
C LEU A 18 0.80 -7.51 4.28
N PHE A 19 1.58 -8.32 3.57
CA PHE A 19 1.76 -9.75 3.85
C PHE A 19 3.25 -10.09 3.91
N ASP A 20 3.65 -10.92 4.89
CA ASP A 20 5.02 -11.42 5.00
C ASP A 20 5.14 -12.76 4.28
N ASN A 21 5.75 -12.77 3.09
CA ASN A 21 5.82 -13.96 2.24
C ASN A 21 6.65 -15.11 2.85
N ARG A 22 7.44 -14.85 3.90
CA ARG A 22 8.22 -15.90 4.58
C ARG A 22 7.40 -16.61 5.64
N SER A 23 6.66 -15.85 6.45
CA SER A 23 5.82 -16.41 7.53
C SER A 23 4.41 -16.76 7.10
N ASP A 24 3.94 -16.17 6.00
CA ASP A 24 2.61 -16.31 5.44
C ASP A 24 2.67 -16.40 3.90
N PRO A 25 3.16 -17.53 3.34
CA PRO A 25 3.32 -17.71 1.90
C PRO A 25 2.01 -17.63 1.11
N TYR A 26 0.88 -17.88 1.78
CA TYR A 26 -0.46 -17.83 1.20
C TYR A 26 -1.18 -16.49 1.44
N GLN A 27 -0.52 -15.52 2.06
CA GLN A 27 -1.03 -14.16 2.26
C GLN A 27 -2.41 -14.12 2.92
N LEU A 28 -2.63 -14.97 3.92
CA LEU A 28 -3.91 -15.08 4.61
C LEU A 28 -4.06 -14.03 5.73
N ARG A 29 -2.95 -13.46 6.21
CA ARG A 29 -2.94 -12.54 7.34
C ARG A 29 -2.42 -11.15 6.92
N ASN A 30 -3.34 -10.21 6.82
CA ASN A 30 -2.98 -8.80 6.67
C ASN A 30 -2.31 -8.28 7.96
N ILE A 31 -1.06 -7.84 7.85
CA ILE A 31 -0.25 -7.30 8.95
C ILE A 31 -0.02 -5.78 8.85
N ALA A 32 -0.69 -5.08 7.92
CA ALA A 32 -0.49 -3.65 7.66
C ALA A 32 -0.64 -2.78 8.92
N ALA A 33 -1.67 -3.04 9.74
CA ALA A 33 -1.93 -2.30 10.97
C ALA A 33 -0.82 -2.44 12.04
N SER A 34 -0.01 -3.50 11.95
CA SER A 34 1.05 -3.80 12.94
C SER A 34 2.47 -3.45 12.48
N ARG A 35 2.61 -2.99 11.23
CA ARG A 35 3.91 -2.76 10.56
C ARG A 35 3.89 -1.45 9.77
N SER A 36 3.52 -0.36 10.44
CA SER A 36 3.42 0.98 9.83
C SER A 36 4.75 1.47 9.27
N ASP A 37 5.87 1.05 9.83
CA ASP A 37 7.22 1.29 9.31
C ASP A 37 7.39 0.77 7.87
N ILE A 38 7.01 -0.48 7.64
CA ILE A 38 7.11 -1.13 6.33
C ILE A 38 6.07 -0.56 5.36
N VAL A 39 4.85 -0.29 5.85
CA VAL A 39 3.79 0.33 5.05
C VAL A 39 4.23 1.69 4.51
N ASN A 40 4.75 2.58 5.36
CA ASN A 40 5.17 3.92 4.95
C ASN A 40 6.29 3.87 3.90
N GLU A 41 7.27 2.96 4.07
CA GLU A 41 8.34 2.76 3.10
C GLU A 41 7.80 2.31 1.73
N LEU A 42 6.91 1.32 1.73
CA LEU A 42 6.35 0.74 0.50
C LEU A 42 5.35 1.68 -0.17
N GLN A 43 4.59 2.49 0.59
CA GLN A 43 3.76 3.57 0.06
C GLN A 43 4.61 4.61 -0.67
N GLY A 44 5.73 5.04 -0.09
CA GLY A 44 6.64 5.98 -0.76
C GLY A 44 7.20 5.43 -2.09
N LYS A 45 7.56 4.14 -2.11
CA LYS A 45 8.01 3.46 -3.33
C LYS A 45 6.87 3.35 -4.36
N LEU A 46 5.67 2.99 -3.93
CA LEU A 46 4.50 2.90 -4.79
C LEU A 46 4.14 4.26 -5.40
N ALA A 47 4.09 5.33 -4.60
CA ALA A 47 3.79 6.68 -5.08
C ALA A 47 4.80 7.14 -6.14
N LYS A 48 6.09 6.88 -5.92
CA LYS A 48 7.12 7.15 -6.92
C LYS A 48 6.90 6.36 -8.21
N TRP A 49 6.58 5.08 -8.09
CA TRP A 49 6.33 4.22 -9.26
C TRP A 49 5.11 4.68 -10.06
N LEU A 50 3.98 4.96 -9.40
CA LEU A 50 2.78 5.50 -10.05
C LEU A 50 3.08 6.79 -10.82
N THR A 51 3.84 7.70 -10.21
CA THR A 51 4.28 8.95 -10.85
C THR A 51 5.13 8.69 -12.09
N GLN A 52 6.04 7.71 -12.02
CA GLN A 52 6.92 7.37 -13.14
C GLN A 52 6.16 6.73 -14.32
N THR A 53 5.04 6.06 -14.05
CA THR A 53 4.24 5.37 -15.06
C THR A 53 3.04 6.20 -15.56
N ASP A 54 2.91 7.46 -15.11
CA ASP A 54 1.77 8.33 -15.41
C ASP A 54 0.42 7.65 -15.11
N ASP A 55 0.38 6.94 -13.99
CA ASP A 55 -0.80 6.16 -13.61
C ASP A 55 -1.95 7.09 -13.15
N PRO A 56 -3.20 6.88 -13.60
CA PRO A 56 -4.34 7.71 -13.19
C PRO A 56 -4.56 7.81 -11.68
N TRP A 57 -4.01 6.88 -10.89
CA TRP A 57 -4.13 6.85 -9.43
C TRP A 57 -3.04 7.65 -8.68
N ILE A 58 -2.27 8.51 -9.36
CA ILE A 58 -1.16 9.30 -8.78
C ILE A 58 -1.57 10.20 -7.59
N ALA A 59 -2.85 10.54 -7.39
CA ALA A 59 -3.20 11.74 -6.62
C ALA A 59 -4.22 11.63 -5.45
N GLU A 60 -4.67 10.46 -4.99
CA GLU A 60 -5.67 10.44 -3.88
C GLU A 60 -5.23 9.80 -2.55
N GLY A 61 -4.03 9.21 -2.43
CA GLY A 61 -3.61 8.55 -1.18
C GLY A 61 -2.25 8.95 -0.62
N ALA A 62 -1.58 9.95 -1.19
CA ALA A 62 -0.39 10.52 -0.57
C ALA A 62 -0.82 11.63 0.40
N GLY A 63 -1.33 11.23 1.56
CA GLY A 63 -1.58 12.05 2.76
C GLY A 63 -1.74 13.56 2.55
N GLN A 64 -2.96 14.02 2.25
CA GLN A 64 -3.44 15.28 2.80
C GLN A 64 -4.11 14.97 4.14
N SER A 65 -3.29 14.90 5.18
CA SER A 65 -3.72 15.17 6.54
C SER A 65 -2.93 16.41 6.96
N GLY A 66 -3.66 17.51 7.17
CA GLY A 66 -3.11 18.76 7.69
C GLY A 66 -2.68 18.68 9.14
#